data_AF-A0A3D2ASE6-F1
#
_entry.id   AF-A0A3D2ASE6-F1
#
_cell.length_a   1.000
_cell.length_b   1.000
_cell.length_c   1.000
_cell.angle_alpha   90.00
_cell.angle_beta   90.00
_cell.angle_gamma   90.00
#
_symmetry.space_group_name_H-M   'P 1'
#
loop_
_entity.id
_entity.type
_entity.pdbx_description
1 polymer ?
#
loop_
_entity_poly.entity_id
_entity_poly.type
_entity_poly.pdbx_seq_one_letter_code
_entity_poly.pdbx_strand_id
1 'polypeptide(L)'
;MMQQTRAANRGIGGLENSKLMNKIDGDGKARGALKKANRFNPYAAAQRAKARNDARVAQHKDNLNRATTRLADSDPDAVAKAATGGLRDSELRDAVKHQISQQADQLERAGASAASVLIGDRSEEEALQMVTSGKDTAGNDVSSEMRTAAAQKVAASRNVENINKMLEQLNRTSGQFSDSQRHAIIDTIESSGAGSIAPHLQSSNLGAVRDGSLQNVGELYGSAAQKGLYSPDAISGMHESGIDGLAAAHRNGYINGDQMQQVKKNYRFAASNAKFNQNLSNATKERMNML
;
A
#
# COMPACT_ATOMS: atom_id res chain seq x y z
N MET A 1 9.49 -35.32 49.89
CA MET A 1 10.79 -34.95 50.48
C MET A 1 11.84 -34.93 49.38
N MET A 2 12.25 -33.76 48.89
CA MET A 2 13.49 -33.58 48.11
C MET A 2 13.92 -32.12 48.16
N GLN A 3 15.17 -31.89 48.57
CA GLN A 3 16.09 -30.75 48.41
C GLN A 3 17.12 -30.94 49.54
N GLN A 4 18.44 -30.80 49.42
CA GLN A 4 19.36 -30.24 48.44
C GLN A 4 20.76 -30.74 48.87
N THR A 5 21.67 -30.95 47.92
CA THR A 5 23.08 -31.18 48.20
C THR A 5 23.91 -30.05 47.63
N ARG A 6 24.98 -29.71 48.36
CA ARG A 6 26.31 -29.21 47.96
C ARG A 6 26.63 -27.82 48.51
N ALA A 7 27.83 -27.56 49.02
CA ALA A 7 28.93 -28.37 49.51
C ALA A 7 29.84 -27.40 50.26
N ALA A 8 30.51 -27.87 51.29
CA ALA A 8 31.50 -27.13 52.07
C ALA A 8 32.72 -26.73 51.21
N ASN A 9 33.04 -25.44 51.14
CA ASN A 9 34.40 -24.92 50.90
C ASN A 9 34.47 -23.41 51.22
N ARG A 10 34.69 -23.05 52.49
CA ARG A 10 35.13 -21.70 52.90
C ARG A 10 36.13 -21.82 54.04
N GLY A 11 37.27 -22.44 53.73
CA GLY A 11 38.45 -22.42 54.59
C GLY A 11 39.42 -21.34 54.12
N ILE A 12 39.82 -20.48 55.05
CA ILE A 12 41.16 -19.86 55.13
C ILE A 12 41.51 -18.92 53.96
N GLY A 13 41.25 -17.63 54.14
CA GLY A 13 41.71 -16.57 53.22
C GLY A 13 41.21 -15.17 53.56
N GLY A 14 40.19 -15.07 54.43
CA GLY A 14 39.54 -13.81 54.76
C GLY A 14 40.15 -12.99 55.90
N LEU A 15 41.15 -13.50 56.62
CA LEU A 15 41.62 -12.86 57.87
C LEU A 15 43.06 -12.35 57.86
N GLU A 16 43.86 -12.65 56.83
CA GLU A 16 45.23 -12.11 56.72
C GLU A 16 45.35 -10.91 55.78
N ASN A 17 44.39 -10.71 54.87
CA ASN A 17 44.41 -9.59 53.91
C ASN A 17 43.95 -8.25 54.53
N SER A 18 43.28 -8.28 55.69
CA SER A 18 42.78 -7.07 56.36
C SER A 18 43.85 -6.35 57.20
N LYS A 19 44.95 -7.04 57.57
CA LYS A 19 46.06 -6.42 58.32
C LYS A 19 47.16 -5.84 57.44
N LEU A 20 47.24 -6.24 56.17
CA LEU A 20 48.18 -5.64 55.20
C LEU A 20 47.65 -4.37 54.53
N MET A 21 46.33 -4.13 54.54
CA MET A 21 45.72 -2.92 53.98
C MET A 21 45.79 -1.68 54.89
N ASN A 22 46.15 -1.84 56.17
CA ASN A 22 46.25 -0.73 57.13
C ASN A 22 47.69 -0.20 57.30
N LYS A 23 48.61 -0.52 56.38
CA LYS A 23 49.98 0.01 56.37
C LYS A 23 50.38 0.64 55.04
N ILE A 24 49.42 1.21 54.32
CA ILE A 24 49.73 2.10 53.20
C ILE A 24 49.01 3.43 53.41
N ASP A 25 49.33 4.10 54.50
CA ASP A 25 49.09 5.54 54.72
C ASP A 25 50.03 6.40 53.82
N GLY A 26 50.12 6.03 52.53
CA GLY A 26 50.87 6.74 51.49
C GLY A 26 50.12 6.83 50.15
N ASP A 27 48.85 6.40 50.11
CA ASP A 27 48.19 5.95 48.88
C ASP A 27 47.38 6.99 48.10
N GLY A 28 47.61 8.29 48.33
CA GLY A 28 47.13 9.33 47.42
C GLY A 28 47.83 9.25 46.04
N LYS A 29 49.14 8.99 46.05
CA LYS A 29 49.96 8.90 44.83
C LYS A 29 49.85 7.54 44.14
N ALA A 30 49.72 6.43 44.89
CA ALA A 30 49.56 5.10 44.30
C ALA A 30 48.16 4.87 43.69
N ARG A 31 47.08 5.36 44.33
CA ARG A 31 45.74 5.38 43.70
C ARG A 31 45.69 6.22 42.44
N GLY A 32 46.41 7.35 42.41
CA GLY A 32 46.56 8.19 41.21
C GLY A 32 47.33 7.49 40.08
N ALA A 33 48.40 6.77 40.43
CA ALA A 33 49.20 5.98 39.50
C ALA A 33 48.44 4.75 38.96
N LEU A 34 47.69 4.04 39.81
CA LEU A 34 46.81 2.92 39.42
C LEU A 34 45.65 3.38 38.52
N LYS A 35 45.05 4.55 38.78
CA LYS A 35 44.05 5.15 37.88
C LYS A 35 44.64 5.57 36.54
N LYS A 36 45.88 6.09 36.50
CA LYS A 36 46.58 6.39 35.25
C LYS A 36 46.96 5.12 34.49
N ALA A 37 47.46 4.09 35.16
CA ALA A 37 47.82 2.80 34.55
C ALA A 37 46.59 2.06 33.99
N ASN A 38 45.44 2.09 34.67
CA ASN A 38 44.18 1.54 34.14
C ASN A 38 43.57 2.36 32.99
N ARG A 39 43.99 3.61 32.80
CA ARG A 39 43.57 4.46 31.67
C ARG A 39 44.21 4.01 30.35
N PHE A 40 45.42 3.44 30.41
CA PHE A 40 46.17 2.90 29.28
C PHE A 40 46.18 1.37 29.20
N ASN A 41 45.45 0.68 30.08
CA ASN A 41 45.33 -0.77 30.02
C ASN A 41 44.45 -1.17 28.80
N PRO A 42 45.03 -1.81 27.76
CA PRO A 42 44.32 -2.15 26.53
C PRO A 42 43.15 -3.11 26.79
N TYR A 43 43.25 -3.95 27.83
CA TYR A 43 42.15 -4.83 28.25
C TYR A 43 40.96 -4.05 28.82
N ALA A 44 41.22 -3.03 29.65
CA ALA A 44 40.16 -2.19 30.20
C ALA A 44 39.54 -1.26 29.13
N ALA A 45 40.32 -0.84 28.14
CA ALA A 45 39.83 -0.11 26.97
C ALA A 45 38.95 -0.99 26.08
N ALA A 46 39.36 -2.24 25.83
CA ALA A 46 38.59 -3.23 25.08
C ALA A 46 37.29 -3.62 25.80
N GLN A 47 37.31 -3.78 27.14
CA GLN A 47 36.09 -4.00 27.93
C GLN A 47 35.15 -2.79 27.87
N ARG A 48 35.67 -1.55 27.94
CA ARG A 48 34.86 -0.34 27.76
C ARG A 48 34.31 -0.20 26.33
N ALA A 49 35.04 -0.65 25.32
CA ALA A 49 34.56 -0.68 23.93
C ALA A 49 33.46 -1.74 23.76
N LYS A 50 33.67 -2.95 24.31
CA LYS A 50 32.69 -4.03 24.32
C LYS A 50 31.41 -3.64 25.06
N ALA A 51 31.51 -3.07 26.27
CA ALA A 51 30.34 -2.60 27.02
C ALA A 51 29.55 -1.51 26.28
N ARG A 52 30.25 -0.61 25.56
CA ARG A 52 29.60 0.41 24.70
C ARG A 52 28.91 -0.22 23.48
N ASN A 53 29.51 -1.23 22.87
CA ASN A 53 28.90 -1.97 21.77
C ASN A 53 27.71 -2.81 22.25
N ASP A 54 27.84 -3.51 23.37
CA ASP A 54 26.76 -4.31 23.97
C ASP A 54 25.56 -3.40 24.33
N ALA A 55 25.82 -2.22 24.90
CA ALA A 55 24.79 -1.22 25.18
C ALA A 55 24.13 -0.67 23.90
N ARG A 56 24.90 -0.42 22.83
CA ARG A 56 24.37 -0.03 21.51
C ARG A 56 23.49 -1.12 20.92
N VAL A 57 23.90 -2.38 21.00
CA VAL A 57 23.13 -3.52 20.49
C VAL A 57 21.84 -3.71 21.27
N ALA A 58 21.87 -3.58 22.61
CA ALA A 58 20.68 -3.61 23.44
C ALA A 58 19.71 -2.46 23.09
N GLN A 59 20.23 -1.24 22.93
CA GLN A 59 19.43 -0.09 22.51
C GLN A 59 18.80 -0.29 21.12
N HIS A 60 19.55 -0.87 20.16
CA HIS A 60 19.00 -1.23 18.86
C HIS A 60 17.88 -2.28 18.97
N LYS A 61 18.04 -3.30 19.81
CA LYS A 61 16.97 -4.30 20.05
C LYS A 61 15.72 -3.67 20.67
N ASP A 62 15.87 -2.79 21.64
CA ASP A 62 14.74 -2.09 22.27
C ASP A 62 14.03 -1.12 21.32
N ASN A 63 14.79 -0.49 20.43
CA ASN A 63 14.25 0.37 19.38
C ASN A 63 13.52 -0.44 18.31
N LEU A 64 14.05 -1.61 17.96
CA LEU A 64 13.44 -2.54 17.00
C LEU A 64 12.15 -3.12 17.58
N ASN A 65 12.15 -3.56 18.85
CA ASN A 65 10.92 -4.00 19.52
C ASN A 65 9.86 -2.89 19.57
N ARG A 66 10.24 -1.64 19.88
CA ARG A 66 9.32 -0.50 19.86
C ARG A 66 8.80 -0.16 18.45
N ALA A 67 9.61 -0.39 17.42
CA ALA A 67 9.20 -0.25 16.02
C ALA A 67 8.20 -1.37 15.64
N THR A 68 8.47 -2.62 16.02
CA THR A 68 7.57 -3.76 15.78
C THR A 68 6.22 -3.60 16.47
N THR A 69 6.18 -3.09 17.70
CA THR A 69 4.91 -2.82 18.42
C THR A 69 4.10 -1.69 17.77
N ARG A 70 4.73 -0.75 17.06
CA ARG A 70 4.06 0.37 16.37
C ARG A 70 3.64 0.05 14.94
N LEU A 71 4.27 -0.96 14.33
CA LEU A 71 3.89 -1.48 13.01
C LEU A 71 2.43 -1.97 12.98
N ALA A 72 1.89 -2.34 14.15
CA ALA A 72 0.50 -2.77 14.30
C ALA A 72 -0.51 -1.62 14.24
N ASP A 73 -0.10 -0.36 14.48
CA ASP A 73 -1.06 0.76 14.67
C ASP A 73 -0.78 2.08 13.95
N SER A 74 0.43 2.50 13.50
CA SER A 74 0.61 3.71 12.63
C SER A 74 2.05 4.18 12.28
N ASP A 75 2.09 5.05 11.25
CA ASP A 75 3.07 6.09 10.80
C ASP A 75 4.53 5.65 10.46
N PRO A 76 4.89 5.51 9.17
CA PRO A 76 6.23 5.12 8.70
C PRO A 76 7.37 5.98 9.25
N ASP A 77 7.12 7.27 9.48
CA ASP A 77 8.15 8.22 9.94
C ASP A 77 8.57 7.96 11.39
N ALA A 78 7.61 7.61 12.24
CA ALA A 78 7.85 7.27 13.64
C ALA A 78 8.59 5.93 13.78
N VAL A 79 8.26 4.96 12.93
CA VAL A 79 8.90 3.64 12.89
C VAL A 79 10.34 3.77 12.38
N ALA A 80 10.58 4.51 11.30
CA ALA A 80 11.93 4.71 10.76
C ALA A 80 12.84 5.49 11.73
N LYS A 81 12.32 6.52 12.39
CA LYS A 81 13.06 7.29 13.41
C LYS A 81 13.41 6.43 14.63
N ALA A 82 12.52 5.54 15.04
CA ALA A 82 12.77 4.58 16.10
C ALA A 82 13.82 3.54 15.67
N ALA A 83 13.65 2.91 14.50
CA ALA A 83 14.56 1.90 13.97
C ALA A 83 15.99 2.42 13.76
N THR A 84 16.13 3.66 13.29
CA THR A 84 17.43 4.32 13.08
C THR A 84 18.02 4.96 14.35
N GLY A 85 17.30 4.94 15.47
CA GLY A 85 17.81 5.44 16.76
C GLY A 85 18.27 6.90 16.76
N GLY A 86 17.75 7.73 15.84
CA GLY A 86 18.15 9.14 15.72
C GLY A 86 19.53 9.37 15.07
N LEU A 87 20.08 8.39 14.34
CA LEU A 87 21.24 8.61 13.47
C LEU A 87 20.97 9.77 12.53
N ARG A 88 21.89 10.75 12.45
CA ARG A 88 21.73 12.01 11.69
C ARG A 88 21.67 11.83 10.18
N ASP A 89 22.09 10.68 9.68
CA ASP A 89 22.13 10.38 8.25
C ASP A 89 20.71 10.33 7.66
N SER A 90 20.40 11.28 6.78
CA SER A 90 19.14 11.32 6.06
C SER A 90 19.01 10.11 5.14
N GLU A 91 20.10 9.72 4.46
CA GLU A 91 20.09 8.61 3.50
C GLU A 91 19.72 7.27 4.16
N LEU A 92 20.26 6.99 5.36
CA LEU A 92 19.92 5.77 6.10
C LEU A 92 18.46 5.79 6.59
N ARG A 93 17.96 6.95 7.02
CA ARG A 93 16.55 7.09 7.42
C ARG A 93 15.61 6.91 6.25
N ASP A 94 15.94 7.49 5.11
CA ASP A 94 15.13 7.40 3.90
C ASP A 94 15.15 5.96 3.34
N ALA A 95 16.30 5.28 3.39
CA ALA A 95 16.40 3.86 3.04
C ALA A 95 15.54 2.97 3.96
N VAL A 96 15.56 3.21 5.28
CA VAL A 96 14.75 2.46 6.25
C VAL A 96 13.25 2.77 6.09
N LYS A 97 12.88 4.04 5.86
CA LYS A 97 11.50 4.43 5.52
C LYS A 97 11.03 3.67 4.28
N HIS A 98 11.85 3.68 3.23
CA HIS A 98 11.52 3.00 1.98
C HIS A 98 11.34 1.49 2.18
N GLN A 99 12.20 0.85 2.97
CA GLN A 99 12.08 -0.57 3.30
C GLN A 99 10.80 -0.88 4.11
N ILE A 100 10.44 -0.03 5.08
CA ILE A 100 9.20 -0.17 5.86
C ILE A 100 7.98 -0.01 4.96
N SER A 101 7.97 1.01 4.09
CA SER A 101 6.89 1.20 3.11
C SER A 101 6.73 -0.01 2.19
N GLN A 102 7.84 -0.56 1.66
CA GLN A 102 7.80 -1.77 0.84
C GLN A 102 7.24 -2.99 1.59
N GLN A 103 7.59 -3.16 2.87
CA GLN A 103 7.05 -4.25 3.69
C GLN A 103 5.57 -4.05 4.01
N ALA A 104 5.15 -2.82 4.29
CA ALA A 104 3.73 -2.49 4.50
C ALA A 104 2.90 -2.79 3.25
N ASP A 105 3.39 -2.39 2.06
CA ASP A 105 2.74 -2.68 0.78
C ASP A 105 2.61 -4.19 0.54
N GLN A 106 3.65 -4.97 0.88
CA GLN A 106 3.61 -6.43 0.75
C GLN A 106 2.57 -7.07 1.67
N LEU A 107 2.49 -6.62 2.92
CA LEU A 107 1.51 -7.10 3.89
C LEU A 107 0.08 -6.72 3.48
N GLU A 108 -0.12 -5.51 2.99
CA GLU A 108 -1.40 -5.03 2.50
C GLU A 108 -1.90 -5.83 1.29
N ARG A 109 -1.03 -6.11 0.32
CA ARG A 109 -1.35 -6.98 -0.82
C ARG A 109 -1.65 -8.42 -0.40
N ALA A 110 -0.88 -8.96 0.55
CA ALA A 110 -1.15 -10.29 1.09
C ALA A 110 -2.49 -10.34 1.84
N GLY A 111 -2.80 -9.30 2.61
CA GLY A 111 -4.08 -9.12 3.30
C GLY A 111 -5.25 -9.05 2.33
N ALA A 112 -5.13 -8.25 1.26
CA ALA A 112 -6.14 -8.17 0.20
C ALA A 112 -6.33 -9.54 -0.49
N SER A 113 -5.24 -10.26 -0.78
CA SER A 113 -5.33 -11.62 -1.35
C SER A 113 -6.05 -12.60 -0.42
N ALA A 114 -5.82 -12.53 0.89
CA ALA A 114 -6.54 -13.35 1.86
C ALA A 114 -8.02 -12.94 1.95
N ALA A 115 -8.30 -11.64 1.95
CA ALA A 115 -9.65 -11.11 1.97
C ALA A 115 -10.43 -11.46 0.69
N SER A 116 -9.78 -11.62 -0.46
CA SER A 116 -10.42 -12.06 -1.71
C SER A 116 -11.11 -13.41 -1.58
N VAL A 117 -10.66 -14.29 -0.69
CA VAL A 117 -11.36 -15.55 -0.38
C VAL A 117 -12.71 -15.27 0.28
N LEU A 118 -12.77 -14.32 1.22
CA LEU A 118 -14.00 -13.93 1.93
C LEU A 118 -14.97 -13.13 1.03
N ILE A 119 -14.44 -12.44 0.03
CA ILE A 119 -15.20 -11.69 -0.97
C ILE A 119 -15.66 -12.58 -2.14
N GLY A 120 -15.04 -13.75 -2.30
CA GLY A 120 -15.30 -14.69 -3.39
C GLY A 120 -16.77 -15.05 -3.58
N ASP A 121 -17.51 -15.22 -2.48
CA ASP A 121 -18.92 -15.62 -2.50
C ASP A 121 -19.91 -14.44 -2.59
N ARG A 122 -19.44 -13.19 -2.41
CA ARG A 122 -20.29 -12.00 -2.48
C ARG A 122 -20.72 -11.67 -3.90
N SER A 123 -21.85 -11.00 -4.10
CA SER A 123 -22.22 -10.48 -5.42
C SER A 123 -21.32 -9.30 -5.84
N GLU A 124 -21.34 -8.95 -7.12
CA GLU A 124 -20.66 -7.76 -7.61
C GLU A 124 -21.23 -6.47 -6.98
N GLU A 125 -22.55 -6.40 -6.83
CA GLU A 125 -23.26 -5.29 -6.19
C GLU A 125 -22.90 -5.17 -4.71
N GLU A 126 -22.79 -6.29 -4.00
CA GLU A 126 -22.34 -6.30 -2.61
C GLU A 126 -20.88 -5.80 -2.50
N ALA A 127 -20.01 -6.25 -3.42
CA ALA A 127 -18.64 -5.77 -3.47
C ALA A 127 -18.59 -4.26 -3.78
N LEU A 128 -19.39 -3.76 -4.73
CA LEU A 128 -19.50 -2.34 -5.04
C LEU A 128 -20.03 -1.53 -3.84
N GLN A 129 -21.00 -2.06 -3.10
CA GLN A 129 -21.49 -1.45 -1.86
C GLN A 129 -20.37 -1.34 -0.83
N MET A 130 -19.56 -2.39 -0.64
CA MET A 130 -18.43 -2.37 0.28
C MET A 130 -17.38 -1.32 -0.11
N VAL A 131 -17.11 -1.16 -1.41
CA VAL A 131 -16.18 -0.12 -1.88
C VAL A 131 -16.74 1.28 -1.68
N THR A 132 -18.01 1.49 -2.03
CA THR A 132 -18.64 2.82 -2.04
C THR A 132 -19.01 3.33 -0.65
N SER A 133 -19.47 2.44 0.24
CA SER A 133 -19.95 2.80 1.58
C SER A 133 -18.92 2.55 2.68
N GLY A 134 -17.89 1.74 2.42
CA GLY A 134 -16.97 1.26 3.46
C GLY A 134 -17.61 0.29 4.45
N LYS A 135 -18.79 -0.24 4.13
CA LYS A 135 -19.58 -1.12 4.99
C LYS A 135 -20.05 -2.38 4.28
N ASP A 136 -20.22 -3.45 5.03
CA ASP A 136 -20.85 -4.67 4.53
C ASP A 136 -22.38 -4.52 4.44
N THR A 137 -23.05 -5.57 3.96
CA THR A 137 -24.52 -5.63 3.82
C THR A 137 -25.26 -5.57 5.15
N ALA A 138 -24.58 -5.85 6.27
CA ALA A 138 -25.13 -5.72 7.61
C ALA A 138 -24.84 -4.33 8.24
N GLY A 139 -24.13 -3.44 7.53
CA GLY A 139 -23.80 -2.09 7.98
C GLY A 139 -22.56 -2.00 8.87
N ASN A 140 -21.78 -3.07 8.98
CA ASN A 140 -20.52 -3.08 9.73
C ASN A 140 -19.40 -2.50 8.88
N ASP A 141 -18.47 -1.78 9.50
CA ASP A 141 -17.28 -1.27 8.82
C ASP A 141 -16.41 -2.43 8.32
N VAL A 142 -15.89 -2.32 7.11
CA VAL A 142 -15.01 -3.34 6.50
C VAL A 142 -13.56 -2.88 6.54
N SER A 143 -12.64 -3.83 6.72
CA SER A 143 -11.20 -3.51 6.75
C SER A 143 -10.70 -2.97 5.40
N SER A 144 -9.56 -2.30 5.40
CA SER A 144 -8.86 -1.83 4.20
C SER A 144 -8.61 -2.95 3.19
N GLU A 145 -8.24 -4.13 3.68
CA GLU A 145 -7.95 -5.31 2.87
C GLU A 145 -9.24 -5.86 2.22
N MET A 146 -10.33 -5.96 3.01
CA MET A 146 -11.63 -6.40 2.51
C MET A 146 -12.19 -5.43 1.46
N ARG A 147 -11.99 -4.13 1.67
CA ARG A 147 -12.42 -3.11 0.73
C ARG A 147 -11.60 -3.14 -0.57
N THR A 148 -10.30 -3.38 -0.46
CA THR A 148 -9.42 -3.56 -1.64
C THR A 148 -9.81 -4.81 -2.42
N ALA A 149 -10.03 -5.94 -1.74
CA ALA A 149 -10.51 -7.16 -2.38
C ALA A 149 -11.89 -6.99 -3.05
N ALA A 150 -12.80 -6.24 -2.42
CA ALA A 150 -14.08 -5.88 -3.03
C ALA A 150 -13.90 -5.02 -4.29
N ALA A 151 -12.98 -4.05 -4.27
CA ALA A 151 -12.66 -3.25 -5.45
C ALA A 151 -12.07 -4.11 -6.58
N GLN A 152 -11.17 -5.04 -6.26
CA GLN A 152 -10.63 -5.99 -7.23
C GLN A 152 -11.73 -6.89 -7.83
N LYS A 153 -12.72 -7.30 -7.04
CA LYS A 153 -13.88 -8.04 -7.56
C LYS A 153 -14.72 -7.23 -8.55
N VAL A 154 -15.00 -5.97 -8.22
CA VAL A 154 -15.70 -5.05 -9.16
C VAL A 154 -14.86 -4.83 -10.41
N ALA A 155 -13.55 -4.61 -10.29
CA ALA A 155 -12.63 -4.48 -11.42
C ALA A 155 -12.60 -5.71 -12.33
N ALA A 156 -12.70 -6.90 -11.75
CA ALA A 156 -12.70 -8.18 -12.47
C ALA A 156 -14.03 -8.47 -13.20
N SER A 157 -15.14 -7.85 -12.80
CA SER A 157 -16.48 -8.08 -13.39
C SER A 157 -16.61 -7.67 -14.86
N ARG A 158 -15.74 -6.74 -15.32
CA ARG A 158 -15.83 -6.07 -16.62
C ARG A 158 -17.12 -5.26 -16.82
N ASN A 159 -17.89 -5.03 -15.75
CA ASN A 159 -19.06 -4.16 -15.76
C ASN A 159 -18.62 -2.69 -15.74
N VAL A 160 -18.70 -2.04 -16.90
CA VAL A 160 -18.19 -0.68 -17.12
C VAL A 160 -18.85 0.34 -16.19
N GLU A 161 -20.15 0.21 -15.94
CA GLU A 161 -20.87 1.15 -15.07
C GLU A 161 -20.38 1.04 -13.61
N ASN A 162 -20.22 -0.19 -13.12
CA ASN A 162 -19.79 -0.43 -11.74
C ASN A 162 -18.30 -0.10 -11.55
N ILE A 163 -17.46 -0.38 -12.55
CA ILE A 163 -16.06 0.08 -12.56
C ILE A 163 -15.99 1.61 -12.52
N ASN A 164 -16.82 2.32 -13.30
CA ASN A 164 -16.88 3.79 -13.25
C ASN A 164 -17.31 4.30 -11.87
N LYS A 165 -18.35 3.72 -11.27
CA LYS A 165 -18.78 4.09 -9.90
C LYS A 165 -17.67 3.85 -8.88
N MET A 166 -16.98 2.72 -8.99
CA MET A 166 -15.84 2.38 -8.13
C MET A 166 -14.69 3.39 -8.29
N LEU A 167 -14.29 3.70 -9.52
CA LEU A 167 -13.22 4.67 -9.81
C LEU A 167 -13.55 6.09 -9.31
N GLU A 168 -14.82 6.50 -9.42
CA GLU A 168 -15.29 7.77 -8.88
C GLU A 168 -15.18 7.80 -7.35
N GLN A 169 -15.51 6.71 -6.67
CA GLN A 169 -15.33 6.61 -5.22
C GLN A 169 -13.86 6.61 -4.82
N LEU A 170 -13.00 5.88 -5.54
CA LEU A 170 -11.56 5.89 -5.30
C LEU A 170 -10.97 7.31 -5.36
N ASN A 171 -11.48 8.15 -6.26
CA ASN A 171 -11.09 9.56 -6.33
C ASN A 171 -11.57 10.36 -5.11
N ARG A 172 -12.86 10.24 -4.75
CA ARG A 172 -13.44 10.97 -3.61
C ARG A 172 -12.84 10.56 -2.27
N THR A 173 -12.44 9.31 -2.15
CA THR A 173 -11.83 8.75 -0.95
C THR A 173 -10.33 8.51 -1.14
N SER A 174 -9.65 9.36 -1.90
CA SER A 174 -8.22 9.19 -2.26
C SER A 174 -7.27 9.08 -1.05
N GLY A 175 -7.69 9.46 0.15
CA GLY A 175 -6.97 9.23 1.42
C GLY A 175 -7.28 7.91 2.15
N GLN A 176 -8.27 7.13 1.68
CA GLN A 176 -8.69 5.86 2.30
C GLN A 176 -8.07 4.63 1.64
N PHE A 177 -7.44 4.80 0.47
CA PHE A 177 -6.68 3.75 -0.21
C PHE A 177 -5.22 4.15 -0.30
N SER A 178 -4.32 3.20 -0.07
CA SER A 178 -2.88 3.40 -0.32
C SER A 178 -2.58 3.44 -1.83
N ASP A 179 -1.41 3.94 -2.20
CA ASP A 179 -0.91 3.86 -3.59
C ASP A 179 -0.82 2.40 -4.05
N SER A 180 -0.37 1.51 -3.16
CA SER A 180 -0.24 0.08 -3.41
C SER A 180 -1.58 -0.57 -3.73
N GLN A 181 -2.65 -0.22 -3.00
CA GLN A 181 -4.02 -0.68 -3.25
C GLN A 181 -4.57 -0.14 -4.56
N ARG A 182 -4.37 1.17 -4.84
CA ARG A 182 -4.79 1.77 -6.11
C ARG A 182 -4.16 1.06 -7.29
N HIS A 183 -2.85 0.81 -7.25
CA HIS A 183 -2.15 0.08 -8.29
C HIS A 183 -2.74 -1.31 -8.49
N ALA A 184 -2.96 -2.06 -7.40
CA ALA A 184 -3.53 -3.40 -7.47
C ALA A 184 -4.95 -3.43 -8.08
N ILE A 185 -5.78 -2.42 -7.78
CA ILE A 185 -7.11 -2.29 -8.38
C ILE A 185 -7.00 -1.99 -9.88
N ILE A 186 -6.09 -1.08 -10.27
CA ILE A 186 -5.90 -0.71 -11.68
C ILE A 186 -5.33 -1.86 -12.50
N ASP A 187 -4.35 -2.58 -11.97
CA ASP A 187 -3.81 -3.78 -12.60
C ASP A 187 -4.90 -4.85 -12.79
N THR A 188 -5.88 -4.90 -11.88
CA THR A 188 -7.05 -5.79 -12.02
C THR A 188 -8.00 -5.33 -13.14
N ILE A 189 -8.24 -4.01 -13.29
CA ILE A 189 -9.04 -3.47 -14.41
C ILE A 189 -8.35 -3.77 -15.76
N GLU A 190 -7.02 -3.60 -15.82
CA GLU A 190 -6.24 -3.87 -17.03
C GLU A 190 -6.28 -5.36 -17.39
N SER A 191 -6.00 -6.24 -16.43
CA SER A 191 -5.96 -7.69 -16.64
C SER A 191 -7.34 -8.32 -16.87
N SER A 192 -8.44 -7.71 -16.38
CA SER A 192 -9.80 -8.18 -16.67
C SER A 192 -10.21 -7.94 -18.13
N GLY A 193 -9.45 -7.13 -18.87
CA GLY A 193 -9.77 -6.76 -20.24
C GLY A 193 -10.96 -5.79 -20.32
N ALA A 194 -11.22 -5.00 -19.27
CA ALA A 194 -12.22 -3.93 -19.34
C ALA A 194 -11.89 -2.90 -20.42
N GLY A 195 -10.60 -2.62 -20.66
CA GLY A 195 -10.14 -1.69 -21.70
C GLY A 195 -10.39 -2.14 -23.14
N SER A 196 -10.63 -3.44 -23.40
CA SER A 196 -11.07 -3.90 -24.73
C SER A 196 -12.55 -3.71 -24.97
N ILE A 197 -13.34 -3.56 -23.91
CA ILE A 197 -14.78 -3.30 -23.95
C ILE A 197 -15.07 -1.79 -23.95
N ALA A 198 -14.35 -1.04 -23.12
CA ALA A 198 -14.58 0.37 -22.85
C ALA A 198 -13.30 1.18 -23.08
N PRO A 199 -13.26 2.08 -24.09
CA PRO A 199 -12.01 2.72 -24.47
C PRO A 199 -11.41 3.65 -23.41
N HIS A 200 -12.21 4.26 -22.54
CA HIS A 200 -11.72 5.08 -21.43
C HIS A 200 -11.01 4.26 -20.34
N LEU A 201 -11.21 2.94 -20.30
CA LEU A 201 -10.53 2.01 -19.40
C LEU A 201 -9.30 1.34 -20.03
N GLN A 202 -8.84 1.79 -21.20
CA GLN A 202 -7.58 1.29 -21.76
C GLN A 202 -6.39 1.66 -20.86
N SER A 203 -5.36 0.83 -20.83
CA SER A 203 -4.15 1.03 -20.01
C SER A 203 -3.50 2.41 -20.22
N SER A 204 -3.50 2.92 -21.46
CA SER A 204 -2.98 4.25 -21.78
C SER A 204 -3.74 5.41 -21.10
N ASN A 205 -4.97 5.17 -20.63
CA ASN A 205 -5.79 6.12 -19.87
C ASN A 205 -5.73 5.84 -18.36
N LEU A 206 -5.62 4.57 -17.95
CA LEU A 206 -5.56 4.18 -16.54
C LEU A 206 -4.25 4.57 -15.84
N GLY A 207 -3.18 4.88 -16.58
CA GLY A 207 -1.93 5.39 -16.01
C GLY A 207 -2.10 6.60 -15.10
N ALA A 208 -2.97 7.55 -15.45
CA ALA A 208 -3.26 8.71 -14.61
C ALA A 208 -3.93 8.34 -13.28
N VAL A 209 -4.66 7.22 -13.25
CA VAL A 209 -5.27 6.69 -12.03
C VAL A 209 -4.24 6.00 -11.16
N ARG A 210 -3.32 5.26 -11.79
CA ARG A 210 -2.21 4.59 -11.13
C ARG A 210 -1.35 5.59 -10.36
N ASP A 211 -0.94 6.68 -11.02
CA ASP A 211 -0.04 7.68 -10.45
C ASP A 211 -0.67 8.58 -9.36
N GLY A 212 -1.88 8.24 -8.89
CA GLY A 212 -2.62 9.02 -7.90
C GLY A 212 -3.12 10.37 -8.42
N SER A 213 -2.84 10.71 -9.68
CA SER A 213 -3.28 11.93 -10.36
C SER A 213 -4.74 11.88 -10.84
N LEU A 214 -5.53 10.92 -10.34
CA LEU A 214 -6.96 10.75 -10.63
C LEU A 214 -7.67 12.11 -10.58
N GLN A 215 -8.14 12.60 -11.72
CA GLN A 215 -8.79 13.91 -11.80
C GLN A 215 -10.33 13.77 -11.78
N ASN A 216 -10.90 12.74 -12.42
CA ASN A 216 -12.27 12.18 -12.25
C ASN A 216 -12.56 11.18 -13.40
N VAL A 217 -13.67 10.41 -13.33
CA VAL A 217 -14.05 9.49 -14.42
C VAL A 217 -14.32 10.23 -15.75
N GLY A 218 -14.86 11.44 -15.70
CA GLY A 218 -15.14 12.24 -16.90
C GLY A 218 -13.89 12.58 -17.71
N GLU A 219 -12.76 12.76 -17.04
CA GLU A 219 -11.47 12.99 -17.72
C GLU A 219 -10.91 11.76 -18.40
N LEU A 220 -11.21 10.54 -17.90
CA LEU A 220 -10.87 9.31 -18.62
C LEU A 220 -11.63 9.24 -19.95
N TYR A 221 -12.91 9.60 -19.94
CA TYR A 221 -13.71 9.72 -21.18
C TYR A 221 -13.20 10.84 -22.09
N GLY A 222 -12.86 12.01 -21.54
CA GLY A 222 -12.28 13.12 -22.29
C GLY A 222 -10.96 12.75 -22.96
N SER A 223 -10.06 12.09 -22.24
CA SER A 223 -8.78 11.59 -22.76
C SER A 223 -8.98 10.55 -23.86
N ALA A 224 -9.91 9.61 -23.69
CA ALA A 224 -10.26 8.65 -24.74
C ALA A 224 -10.80 9.33 -26.00
N ALA A 225 -11.62 10.38 -25.85
CA ALA A 225 -12.12 11.17 -26.98
C ALA A 225 -11.00 11.90 -27.71
N GLN A 226 -10.08 12.56 -26.98
CA GLN A 226 -8.92 13.24 -27.56
C GLN A 226 -7.99 12.29 -28.31
N LYS A 227 -7.85 11.05 -27.83
CA LYS A 227 -7.10 9.97 -28.49
C LYS A 227 -7.83 9.34 -29.69
N GLY A 228 -9.03 9.81 -30.03
CA GLY A 228 -9.80 9.30 -31.16
C GLY A 228 -10.43 7.92 -30.93
N LEU A 229 -10.52 7.48 -29.67
CA LEU A 229 -11.05 6.15 -29.31
C LEU A 229 -12.59 6.06 -29.40
N TYR A 230 -13.25 7.16 -29.77
CA TYR A 230 -14.66 7.23 -30.15
C TYR A 230 -14.86 7.64 -31.61
N SER A 231 -13.86 7.45 -32.47
CA SER A 231 -13.97 7.65 -33.93
C SER A 231 -14.97 6.67 -34.56
N PRO A 232 -15.45 6.90 -35.80
CA PRO A 232 -16.36 5.97 -36.47
C PRO A 232 -15.83 4.53 -36.57
N ASP A 233 -14.52 4.38 -36.80
CA ASP A 233 -13.86 3.08 -36.85
C ASP A 233 -13.91 2.39 -35.47
N ALA A 234 -13.51 3.12 -34.42
CA ALA A 234 -13.54 2.60 -33.05
C ALA A 234 -14.94 2.24 -32.56
N ILE A 235 -15.95 3.08 -32.85
CA ILE A 235 -17.36 2.78 -32.53
C ILE A 235 -17.85 1.55 -33.30
N SER A 236 -17.41 1.37 -34.54
CA SER A 236 -17.82 0.22 -35.35
C SER A 236 -17.38 -1.13 -34.78
N GLY A 237 -16.23 -1.15 -34.08
CA GLY A 237 -15.71 -2.35 -33.40
C GLY A 237 -15.99 -2.38 -31.89
N MET A 238 -16.76 -1.44 -31.35
CA MET A 238 -16.98 -1.33 -29.91
C MET A 238 -17.90 -2.43 -29.38
N HIS A 239 -17.53 -3.01 -28.24
CA HIS A 239 -18.39 -3.94 -27.53
C HIS A 239 -19.62 -3.24 -26.94
N GLU A 240 -20.73 -3.95 -26.88
CA GLU A 240 -22.02 -3.41 -26.47
C GLU A 240 -22.01 -2.80 -25.05
N SER A 241 -21.24 -3.37 -24.11
CA SER A 241 -21.09 -2.81 -22.76
C SER A 241 -20.29 -1.51 -22.72
N GLY A 242 -19.45 -1.25 -23.73
CA GLY A 242 -18.79 0.04 -23.90
C GLY A 242 -19.80 1.15 -24.25
N ILE A 243 -20.82 0.80 -25.04
CA ILE A 243 -21.93 1.69 -25.39
C ILE A 243 -22.85 1.92 -24.20
N ASP A 244 -23.19 0.88 -23.44
CA ASP A 244 -23.92 1.04 -22.17
C ASP A 244 -23.12 1.90 -21.18
N GLY A 245 -21.79 1.74 -21.17
CA GLY A 245 -20.89 2.58 -20.40
C GLY A 245 -20.98 4.05 -20.80
N LEU A 246 -21.02 4.37 -22.09
CA LEU A 246 -21.24 5.74 -22.60
C LEU A 246 -22.62 6.29 -22.21
N ALA A 247 -23.66 5.44 -22.27
CA ALA A 247 -25.00 5.80 -21.82
C ALA A 247 -25.04 6.14 -20.33
N ALA A 248 -24.49 5.27 -19.50
CA ALA A 248 -24.38 5.46 -18.07
C ALA A 248 -23.53 6.70 -17.75
N ALA A 249 -22.42 6.92 -18.46
CA ALA A 249 -21.58 8.09 -18.28
C ALA A 249 -22.30 9.41 -18.56
N HIS A 250 -23.13 9.47 -19.60
CA HIS A 250 -23.94 10.65 -19.89
C HIS A 250 -25.02 10.86 -18.82
N ARG A 251 -25.73 9.79 -18.42
CA ARG A 251 -26.74 9.87 -17.34
C ARG A 251 -26.14 10.34 -16.01
N ASN A 252 -24.92 9.91 -15.70
CA ASN A 252 -24.21 10.25 -14.47
C ASN A 252 -23.40 11.55 -14.57
N GLY A 253 -23.45 12.26 -15.71
CA GLY A 253 -22.78 13.55 -15.90
C GLY A 253 -21.25 13.47 -16.09
N TYR A 254 -20.68 12.30 -16.35
CA TYR A 254 -19.24 12.14 -16.63
C TYR A 254 -18.86 12.66 -18.01
N ILE A 255 -19.79 12.63 -18.96
CA ILE A 255 -19.62 13.26 -20.28
C ILE A 255 -20.76 14.24 -20.51
N ASN A 256 -20.43 15.38 -21.11
CA ASN A 256 -21.41 16.43 -21.39
C ASN A 256 -22.21 16.13 -22.68
N GLY A 257 -23.26 16.92 -22.92
CA GLY A 257 -24.14 16.74 -24.07
C GLY A 257 -23.41 16.84 -25.41
N ASP A 258 -22.46 17.76 -25.56
CA ASP A 258 -21.70 17.96 -26.80
C ASP A 258 -20.80 16.76 -27.12
N GLN A 259 -20.11 16.22 -26.11
CA GLN A 259 -19.31 15.01 -26.23
C GLN A 259 -20.17 13.82 -26.66
N MET A 260 -21.34 13.66 -26.04
CA MET A 260 -22.28 12.59 -26.43
C MET A 260 -22.81 12.80 -27.86
N GLN A 261 -23.12 14.03 -28.27
CA GLN A 261 -23.53 14.31 -29.65
C GLN A 261 -22.42 13.97 -30.66
N GLN A 262 -21.16 14.20 -30.32
CA GLN A 262 -20.04 13.81 -31.18
C GLN A 262 -19.94 12.29 -31.33
N VAL A 263 -20.12 11.53 -30.24
CA VAL A 263 -20.18 10.05 -30.28
C VAL A 263 -21.34 9.59 -31.17
N LYS A 264 -22.54 10.17 -31.01
CA LYS A 264 -23.71 9.86 -31.85
C LYS A 264 -23.47 10.19 -33.32
N LYS A 265 -22.81 11.31 -33.62
CA LYS A 265 -22.44 11.70 -34.99
C LYS A 265 -21.49 10.68 -35.62
N ASN A 266 -20.47 10.24 -34.88
CA ASN A 266 -19.53 9.23 -35.34
C ASN A 266 -20.21 7.87 -35.57
N TYR A 267 -21.16 7.48 -34.70
CA TYR A 267 -22.00 6.31 -34.91
C TYR A 267 -22.88 6.42 -36.16
N ARG A 268 -23.59 7.53 -36.36
CA ARG A 268 -24.43 7.74 -37.55
C ARG A 268 -23.60 7.63 -38.83
N PHE A 269 -22.40 8.20 -38.82
CA PHE A 269 -21.47 8.04 -39.93
C PHE A 269 -21.08 6.57 -40.14
N ALA A 270 -20.68 5.86 -39.08
CA ALA A 270 -20.35 4.44 -39.15
C ALA A 270 -21.51 3.59 -39.69
N ALA A 271 -22.75 3.88 -39.27
CA ALA A 271 -23.95 3.17 -39.72
C ALA A 271 -24.28 3.45 -41.20
N SER A 272 -24.05 4.67 -41.68
CA SER A 272 -24.28 5.06 -43.08
C SER A 272 -23.18 4.61 -44.05
N ASN A 273 -21.99 4.30 -43.54
CA ASN A 273 -20.84 3.92 -44.34
C ASN A 273 -20.74 2.39 -44.48
N ALA A 274 -20.74 1.89 -45.72
CA ALA A 274 -20.71 0.45 -45.99
C ALA A 274 -19.52 -0.29 -45.34
N LYS A 275 -18.35 0.36 -45.23
CA LYS A 275 -17.15 -0.24 -44.62
C LYS A 275 -17.33 -0.47 -43.12
N PHE A 276 -17.84 0.52 -42.40
CA PHE A 276 -17.98 0.44 -40.93
C PHE A 276 -19.26 -0.28 -40.50
N ASN A 277 -20.34 -0.16 -41.27
CA ASN A 277 -21.62 -0.79 -40.95
C ASN A 277 -21.56 -2.33 -40.93
N GLN A 278 -20.62 -2.92 -41.68
CA GLN A 278 -20.34 -4.36 -41.64
C GLN A 278 -19.80 -4.84 -40.29
N ASN A 279 -19.13 -3.96 -39.54
CA ASN A 279 -18.54 -4.29 -38.23
C ASN A 279 -19.50 -4.00 -37.06
N LEU A 280 -20.50 -3.13 -37.27
CA LEU A 280 -21.50 -2.82 -36.25
C LEU A 280 -22.37 -4.04 -35.94
N SER A 281 -22.28 -4.53 -34.70
CA SER A 281 -23.20 -5.57 -34.23
C SER A 281 -24.64 -5.05 -34.16
N ASN A 282 -25.63 -5.95 -34.27
CA ASN A 282 -27.03 -5.58 -34.15
C ASN A 282 -27.35 -4.97 -32.77
N ALA A 283 -26.78 -5.54 -31.70
CA ALA A 283 -26.93 -5.00 -30.35
C ALA A 283 -26.38 -3.57 -30.22
N THR A 284 -25.23 -3.29 -30.82
CA THR A 284 -24.66 -1.94 -30.90
C THR A 284 -25.60 -0.97 -31.62
N LYS A 285 -26.21 -1.40 -32.72
CA LYS A 285 -27.18 -0.57 -33.48
C LYS A 285 -28.42 -0.25 -32.64
N GLU A 286 -28.98 -1.25 -31.99
CA GLU A 286 -30.16 -1.09 -31.12
C GLU A 286 -29.87 -0.14 -29.96
N ARG A 287 -28.77 -0.37 -29.22
CA ARG A 287 -28.40 0.44 -28.05
C ARG A 287 -28.09 1.89 -28.42
N MET A 288 -27.36 2.14 -29.50
CA MET A 288 -27.06 3.50 -29.96
C MET A 288 -28.30 4.25 -30.45
N ASN A 289 -29.34 3.55 -30.92
CA ASN A 289 -30.60 4.17 -31.29
C ASN A 289 -31.48 4.53 -30.08
N MET A 290 -31.24 3.90 -28.92
CA MET A 290 -31.92 4.23 -27.65
C MET A 290 -31.25 5.40 -26.91
N LEU A 291 -30.04 5.80 -27.32
CA LEU A 291 -29.27 6.89 -26.70
C LEU A 291 -29.67 8.27 -27.18
#